data_AF-A0A7V6R4H2-F1
#
_entry.id   AF-A0A7V6R4H2-F1
#
_cell.length_a   1.000
_cell.length_b   1.000
_cell.length_c   1.000
_cell.angle_alpha   90.00
_cell.angle_beta   90.00
_cell.angle_gamma   90.00
#
_symmetry.space_group_name_H-M   'P 1'
#
loop_
_entity.id
_entity.type
_entity.pdbx_description
1 polymer ?
#
loop_
_entity_poly.entity_id
_entity_poly.type
_entity_poly.pdbx_seq_one_letter_code
_entity_poly.pdbx_strand_id
1 'polypeptide(L)'
;MKLIGLDVGYGFIKVTDGTVGYSFPSVIGDATISDWTLSFKRDLSKINNIRIMYENKAYHIGDSAIRHSNYLYRDLSLSRSFGHDFEILFLAALSLFSNVENQFMIVTGLPPRKDAHGG
;
A
#
# COMPACT_ATOMS: atom_id res chain seq x y z
N MET A 1 14.46 -12.93 -8.11
CA MET A 1 14.58 -12.11 -6.88
C MET A 1 14.82 -10.64 -7.23
N LYS A 2 14.02 -9.71 -6.69
CA LYS A 2 14.12 -8.25 -6.93
C LYS A 2 14.46 -7.52 -5.62
N LEU A 3 15.40 -6.59 -5.65
CA LEU A 3 15.69 -5.71 -4.51
C LEU A 3 14.75 -4.51 -4.54
N ILE A 4 13.97 -4.32 -3.49
CA ILE A 4 12.97 -3.24 -3.40
C ILE A 4 13.24 -2.41 -2.15
N GLY A 5 13.39 -1.09 -2.34
CA GLY A 5 13.30 -0.12 -1.26
C GLY A 5 11.83 0.22 -1.01
N LEU A 6 11.36 0.08 0.23
CA LEU A 6 9.97 0.35 0.62
C LEU A 6 9.91 1.12 1.94
N ASP A 7 9.34 2.31 1.90
CA ASP A 7 9.06 3.16 3.07
C ASP A 7 7.54 3.27 3.26
N VAL A 8 7.05 2.78 4.41
CA VAL A 8 5.64 2.84 4.80
C VAL A 8 5.45 3.98 5.79
N GLY A 9 5.30 5.19 5.25
CA GLY A 9 5.07 6.39 6.04
C GLY A 9 3.61 6.60 6.41
N TYR A 10 3.34 7.40 7.44
CA TYR A 10 1.98 7.74 7.90
C TYR A 10 1.14 8.45 6.82
N GLY A 11 1.76 9.30 6.00
CA GLY A 11 1.06 10.03 4.94
C GLY A 11 1.12 9.35 3.58
N PHE A 12 2.27 8.77 3.25
CA PHE A 12 2.54 8.21 1.94
C PHE A 12 3.37 6.94 2.04
N ILE A 13 3.05 6.01 1.15
CA ILE A 13 3.92 4.88 0.82
C ILE A 13 4.84 5.31 -0.30
N LYS A 14 6.11 4.89 -0.23
CA LYS A 14 7.11 5.11 -1.29
C LYS A 14 7.83 3.81 -1.56
N VAL A 15 7.95 3.44 -2.83
CA VAL A 15 8.53 2.16 -3.21
C VAL A 15 9.34 2.28 -4.51
N THR A 16 10.48 1.59 -4.59
CA THR A 16 11.37 1.64 -5.75
C THR A 16 12.21 0.36 -5.90
N ASP A 17 12.57 0.02 -7.13
CA ASP A 17 13.58 -1.01 -7.46
C ASP A 17 14.97 -0.40 -7.74
N GLY A 18 15.15 0.91 -7.49
CA GLY A 18 16.36 1.67 -7.80
C GLY A 18 16.39 2.26 -9.21
N THR A 19 15.47 1.87 -10.11
CA THR A 19 15.32 2.45 -11.46
C THR A 19 14.03 3.25 -11.58
N VAL A 20 12.92 2.66 -11.12
CA VAL A 20 11.59 3.29 -11.13
C VAL A 20 11.08 3.39 -9.69
N GLY A 21 10.37 4.47 -9.39
CA GLY A 21 9.75 4.71 -8.08
C GLY A 21 8.27 5.07 -8.20
N TYR A 22 7.52 4.72 -7.17
CA TYR A 22 6.10 5.01 -7.02
C TYR A 22 5.84 5.60 -5.64
N SER A 23 4.86 6.50 -5.53
CA SER A 23 4.34 6.95 -4.24
C SER A 23 2.84 7.16 -4.29
N PHE A 24 2.14 6.70 -3.25
CA PHE A 24 0.69 6.83 -3.12
C PHE A 24 0.30 7.14 -1.67
N PRO A 25 -0.86 7.78 -1.42
CA PRO A 25 -1.31 8.06 -0.06
C PRO A 25 -1.47 6.78 0.78
N SER A 26 -1.09 6.83 2.05
CA SER A 26 -1.25 5.72 3.00
C SER A 26 -2.72 5.58 3.45
N VAL A 27 -3.58 5.21 2.51
CA VAL A 27 -5.02 5.13 2.68
C VAL A 27 -5.53 3.80 2.13
N ILE A 28 -6.35 3.14 2.93
CA ILE A 28 -7.07 1.93 2.56
C ILE A 28 -8.55 2.27 2.56
N GLY A 29 -9.31 1.69 1.65
CA GLY A 29 -10.77 1.74 1.71
C GLY A 29 -11.36 0.43 1.25
N ASP A 30 -12.54 0.11 1.77
CA ASP A 30 -13.24 -1.11 1.39
C ASP A 30 -13.61 -1.06 -0.11
N ALA A 31 -13.50 -2.20 -0.78
CA ALA A 31 -13.98 -2.40 -2.15
C ALA A 31 -15.00 -3.54 -2.14
N THR A 32 -16.05 -3.45 -2.98
CA THR A 32 -16.89 -4.61 -3.21
C THR A 32 -16.26 -5.51 -4.27
N ILE A 33 -16.44 -6.83 -4.15
CA ILE A 33 -15.92 -7.80 -5.14
C ILE A 33 -16.57 -7.55 -6.52
N SER A 34 -17.83 -7.09 -6.54
CA SER A 34 -18.54 -6.66 -7.76
C SER A 34 -17.94 -5.43 -8.44
N ASP A 35 -17.13 -4.64 -7.73
CA ASP A 35 -16.54 -3.43 -8.31
C ASP A 35 -15.41 -3.76 -9.29
N TRP A 36 -14.99 -5.03 -9.48
CA TRP A 36 -14.01 -5.43 -10.51
C TRP A 36 -14.60 -5.26 -11.92
N THR A 37 -14.85 -4.00 -12.27
CA THR A 37 -15.26 -3.55 -13.59
C THR A 37 -14.01 -3.47 -14.46
N LEU A 38 -14.03 -4.15 -15.60
CA LEU A 38 -13.05 -3.96 -16.66
C LEU A 38 -13.10 -2.49 -17.11
N SER A 39 -12.17 -1.69 -16.60
CA SER A 39 -12.08 -0.28 -17.00
C SER A 39 -11.37 -0.18 -18.34
N PHE A 40 -12.13 0.12 -19.39
CA PHE A 40 -11.63 0.41 -20.74
C PHE A 40 -11.01 1.82 -20.87
N LYS A 41 -10.81 2.55 -19.76
CA LYS A 41 -10.20 3.88 -19.79
C LYS A 41 -8.71 3.76 -20.11
N ARG A 42 -8.35 4.27 -21.30
CA ARG A 42 -6.98 4.53 -21.74
C ARG A 42 -6.28 5.39 -20.68
N ASP A 43 -5.26 4.80 -20.07
CA ASP A 43 -4.19 5.50 -19.36
C ASP A 43 -4.59 6.22 -18.06
N LEU A 44 -4.93 5.43 -17.04
CA LEU A 44 -4.74 5.85 -15.66
C LEU A 44 -3.54 5.06 -15.14
N SER A 45 -2.45 5.74 -14.82
CA SER A 45 -1.23 5.14 -14.27
C SER A 45 -1.58 4.10 -13.21
N LYS A 46 -0.99 2.89 -13.28
CA LYS A 46 -1.34 1.74 -12.43
C LYS A 46 -1.44 2.10 -10.93
N ILE A 47 -0.62 3.05 -10.51
CA ILE A 47 -0.57 3.59 -9.15
C ILE A 47 -1.87 4.30 -8.68
N ASN A 48 -2.65 4.88 -9.59
CA ASN A 48 -3.87 5.62 -9.24
C ASN A 48 -5.07 4.69 -9.02
N ASN A 49 -5.02 3.43 -9.47
CA ASN A 49 -6.14 2.49 -9.41
C ASN A 49 -5.76 1.18 -8.73
N ILE A 50 -4.96 1.26 -7.66
CA ILE A 50 -4.51 0.08 -6.93
C ILE A 50 -5.71 -0.55 -6.20
N ARG A 51 -5.91 -1.84 -6.45
CA ARG A 51 -6.89 -2.69 -5.79
C ARG A 51 -6.25 -4.02 -5.47
N ILE A 52 -6.45 -4.50 -4.25
CA ILE A 52 -5.88 -5.76 -3.78
C ILE A 52 -6.92 -6.60 -3.06
N MET A 53 -6.72 -7.90 -3.11
CA MET A 53 -7.47 -8.87 -2.31
C MET A 53 -6.56 -9.38 -1.20
N TYR A 54 -6.99 -9.23 0.04
CA TYR A 54 -6.25 -9.67 1.22
C TYR A 54 -7.23 -10.33 2.19
N GLU A 55 -6.93 -11.56 2.62
CA GLU A 55 -7.81 -12.37 3.48
C GLU A 55 -9.27 -12.42 3.01
N ASN A 56 -9.47 -12.66 1.71
CA ASN A 56 -10.79 -12.78 1.09
C ASN A 56 -11.66 -11.50 1.12
N LYS A 57 -11.04 -10.34 1.39
CA LYS A 57 -11.65 -9.01 1.30
C LYS A 57 -10.95 -8.19 0.22
N ALA A 58 -11.73 -7.37 -0.48
CA ALA A 58 -11.21 -6.48 -1.51
C ALA A 58 -11.04 -5.06 -0.94
N TYR A 59 -9.93 -4.42 -1.31
CA TYR A 59 -9.59 -3.08 -0.87
C TYR A 59 -9.18 -2.21 -2.05
N HIS A 60 -9.59 -0.94 -2.01
CA HIS A 60 -8.98 0.13 -2.79
C HIS A 60 -7.84 0.76 -1.98
N ILE A 61 -6.78 1.19 -2.66
CA ILE A 61 -5.59 1.74 -2.02
C ILE A 61 -5.25 3.13 -2.60
N GLY A 62 -4.74 4.03 -1.75
CA GLY A 62 -4.28 5.36 -2.13
C GLY A 62 -5.38 6.21 -2.77
N ASP A 63 -5.08 6.82 -3.92
CA ASP A 63 -6.06 7.66 -4.62
C ASP A 63 -7.29 6.87 -5.09
N SER A 64 -7.15 5.55 -5.31
CA SER A 64 -8.29 4.69 -5.61
C SER A 64 -9.25 4.61 -4.43
N ALA A 65 -8.72 4.48 -3.20
CA ALA A 65 -9.54 4.45 -1.99
C ALA A 65 -10.31 5.75 -1.83
N ILE A 66 -9.60 6.88 -1.95
CA ILE A 66 -10.16 8.23 -1.79
C ILE A 66 -11.33 8.47 -2.76
N ARG A 67 -11.28 7.93 -3.98
CA ARG A 67 -12.32 8.12 -4.99
C ARG A 67 -13.49 7.14 -4.89
N HIS A 68 -13.25 5.91 -4.40
CA HIS A 68 -14.20 4.81 -4.62
C HIS A 68 -14.74 4.18 -3.33
N SER A 69 -14.15 4.46 -2.17
CA SER A 69 -14.55 3.82 -0.92
C SER A 69 -15.39 4.76 -0.04
N ASN A 70 -16.47 4.21 0.53
CA ASN A 70 -17.31 4.92 1.50
C ASN A 70 -16.63 5.06 2.88
N TYR A 71 -15.75 4.12 3.21
CA TYR A 71 -15.00 4.08 4.47
C TYR A 71 -13.51 4.08 4.18
N LEU A 72 -12.77 4.96 4.87
CA LEU A 72 -11.35 5.19 4.65
C LEU A 72 -10.58 5.01 5.95
N TYR A 73 -9.56 4.17 5.90
CA TYR A 73 -8.62 3.91 6.98
C TYR A 73 -7.32 4.64 6.66
N ARG A 74 -6.91 5.55 7.55
CA ARG A 74 -5.71 6.41 7.40
C ARG A 74 -4.78 6.35 8.60
N ASP A 75 -5.19 5.63 9.64
CA ASP A 75 -4.49 5.68 10.90
C ASP A 75 -3.44 4.56 10.98
N LEU A 76 -2.21 4.89 10.65
CA LEU A 76 -1.06 4.04 10.91
C LEU A 76 -0.54 4.17 12.37
N SER A 77 -1.26 4.88 13.27
CA SER A 77 -0.76 5.24 14.61
C SER A 77 -0.25 4.03 15.42
N LEU A 78 0.82 4.31 16.18
CA LEU A 78 1.68 3.39 16.93
C LEU A 78 0.98 2.49 17.97
N SER A 79 -0.34 2.60 18.19
CA SER A 79 -1.04 1.88 19.25
C SER A 79 -1.55 0.50 18.86
N ARG A 80 -1.33 0.02 17.63
CA ARG A 80 -1.55 -1.39 17.30
C ARG A 80 -0.39 -1.92 16.47
N SER A 81 0.47 -2.66 17.17
CA SER A 81 1.36 -3.69 16.65
C SER A 81 0.93 -4.17 15.26
N PHE A 82 1.70 -3.88 14.22
CA PHE A 82 1.62 -4.55 12.90
C PHE A 82 0.18 -4.96 12.47
N GLY A 83 -0.75 -4.00 12.42
CA GLY A 83 -2.13 -4.28 12.01
C GLY A 83 -2.25 -4.67 10.54
N HIS A 84 -3.41 -5.22 10.15
CA HIS A 84 -3.71 -5.62 8.76
C HIS A 84 -3.50 -4.45 7.78
N ASP A 85 -3.68 -3.21 8.21
CA ASP A 85 -3.51 -2.02 7.38
C ASP A 85 -2.07 -1.85 6.86
N PHE A 86 -1.08 -2.08 7.74
CA PHE A 86 0.33 -2.04 7.34
C PHE A 86 0.61 -3.11 6.28
N GLU A 87 0.15 -4.34 6.52
CA GLU A 87 0.38 -5.45 5.61
C GLU A 87 -0.30 -5.24 4.25
N ILE A 88 -1.54 -4.75 4.25
CA ILE A 88 -2.29 -4.38 3.04
C ILE A 88 -1.51 -3.32 2.24
N LEU A 89 -1.05 -2.23 2.88
CA LEU A 89 -0.29 -1.17 2.21
C LEU A 89 1.07 -1.64 1.71
N PHE A 90 1.75 -2.49 2.49
CA PHE A 90 3.04 -3.07 2.16
C PHE A 90 2.94 -4.00 0.94
N LEU A 91 1.96 -4.90 0.93
CA LEU A 91 1.69 -5.81 -0.19
C LEU A 91 1.21 -5.06 -1.43
N ALA A 92 0.38 -4.02 -1.26
CA ALA A 92 -0.04 -3.14 -2.36
C ALA A 92 1.16 -2.50 -3.06
N ALA A 93 2.14 -2.01 -2.30
CA ALA A 93 3.35 -1.43 -2.86
C ALA A 93 4.20 -2.47 -3.62
N LEU A 94 4.39 -3.67 -3.07
CA LEU A 94 5.12 -4.75 -3.74
C LEU A 94 4.42 -5.21 -5.02
N SER A 95 3.08 -5.18 -5.07
CA SER A 95 2.30 -5.58 -6.24
C SER A 95 2.67 -4.77 -7.49
N LEU A 96 3.13 -3.52 -7.34
CA LEU A 96 3.57 -2.66 -8.44
C LEU A 96 4.81 -3.20 -9.15
N PHE A 97 5.59 -4.06 -8.49
CA PHE A 97 6.77 -4.72 -9.02
C PHE A 97 6.57 -6.24 -9.19
N SER A 98 5.34 -6.74 -9.03
CA SER A 98 5.04 -8.17 -9.16
C SER A 98 5.20 -8.68 -10.60
N ASN A 99 5.61 -9.93 -10.72
CA ASN A 99 5.67 -10.70 -11.95
C ASN A 99 5.32 -12.18 -11.65
N VAL A 100 5.56 -13.09 -12.58
CA VAL A 100 5.18 -14.51 -12.43
C VAL A 100 5.87 -15.17 -11.24
N GLU A 101 7.13 -14.80 -10.95
CA GLU A 101 7.93 -15.34 -9.86
C GLU A 101 8.22 -14.24 -8.82
N ASN A 102 7.26 -14.03 -7.92
CA ASN A 102 7.31 -12.97 -6.90
C ASN A 102 8.29 -13.30 -5.76
N GLN A 103 9.58 -13.02 -5.96
CA GLN A 103 10.60 -13.07 -4.91
C GLN A 103 11.21 -11.68 -4.70
N PHE A 104 11.08 -11.14 -3.50
CA PHE A 104 11.55 -9.80 -3.14
C PHE A 104 12.57 -9.86 -2.00
N MET A 105 13.66 -9.12 -2.14
CA MET A 105 14.53 -8.71 -1.06
C MET A 105 14.16 -7.27 -0.71
N ILE A 106 13.73 -7.02 0.52
CA ILE A 106 13.11 -5.74 0.87
C ILE A 106 14.04 -4.98 1.83
N VAL A 107 14.35 -3.74 1.47
CA VAL A 107 15.02 -2.78 2.33
C VAL A 107 13.96 -1.79 2.79
N THR A 108 13.70 -1.75 4.09
CA THR A 108 12.66 -0.90 4.69
C THR A 108 13.16 -0.20 5.95
N GLY A 109 12.48 0.88 6.33
CA GLY A 109 12.73 1.63 7.55
C GLY A 109 11.60 1.45 8.55
N LEU A 110 11.93 1.48 9.84
CA LEU A 110 10.96 1.67 10.91
C LEU A 110 11.17 3.07 11.49
N PRO A 111 10.10 3.80 11.87
CA PRO A 111 10.28 4.99 12.67
C PRO A 111 11.04 4.62 13.95
N PRO A 112 12.03 5.43 14.39
CA PRO A 112 12.70 5.17 15.65
C PRO A 112 11.65 5.11 16.75
N ARG A 113 11.72 4.05 17.57
CA ARG A 113 10.86 3.89 18.73
C ARG A 113 11.00 5.17 19.57
N LYS A 114 9.88 5.82 19.88
CA LYS A 114 9.88 6.84 20.93
C LYS A 114 10.15 6.10 22.23
N ASP A 115 11.41 6.05 22.63
CA ASP A 115 11.77 5.56 23.95
C ASP A 115 11.01 6.43 24.95
N ALA A 116 10.20 5.79 25.80
CA ALA A 116 9.43 6.44 26.85
C ALA A 116 10.33 6.91 28.01
N HIS A 117 11.48 7.49 27.69
CA HIS A 117 12.44 8.04 28.63
C HIS A 117 12.98 9.36 28.08
N GLY A 118 12.34 10.45 28.50
CA GLY A 118 12.79 11.79 28.21
C GLY A 118 12.08 12.81 29.09
N GLY A 119 12.61 12.99 30.31
CA GLY A 119 12.40 14.17 31.17
C GLY A 119 11.15 14.16 32.05
#